data_AF-A0A7W1CTE6-F1
#
_entry.id   AF-A0A7W1CTE6-F1
#
_cell.length_a   1.000
_cell.length_b   1.000
_cell.length_c   1.000
_cell.angle_alpha   90.00
_cell.angle_beta   90.00
_cell.angle_gamma   90.00
#
_symmetry.space_group_name_H-M   'P 1'
#
loop_
_entity.id
_entity.type
_entity.pdbx_description
1 polymer ?
#
loop_
_entity_poly.entity_id
_entity_poly.type
_entity_poly.pdbx_seq_one_letter_code
_entity_poly.pdbx_strand_id
1 'polypeptide(L)'
;LFVKLYSEWPQKFHHFGAYIKPSALEKYEPYLGNKHLLAKGLPPRVEITGHLHNHEALHDSKIKEYEIGLDPIFTDPTNPEMDRPHFLYVPPTDKIAHIDKADVERATMFVPSHNTYFATYFTITGLHGLHVLGGVLVFIYFWLPIGSKLYRQNPEHLANRVEVAGLFWHFVDLVWIFVFPLFYLL
;
A
#
# COMPACT_ATOMS: atom_id res chain seq x y z
N LEU A 1 -22.15 -5.51 12.35
CA LEU A 1 -20.80 -4.94 12.14
C LEU A 1 -19.78 -6.02 11.73
N PHE A 2 -19.64 -7.13 12.47
CA PHE A 2 -18.71 -8.23 12.16
C PHE A 2 -18.89 -8.89 10.79
N VAL A 3 -20.13 -9.14 10.34
CA VAL A 3 -20.40 -9.76 9.03
C VAL A 3 -19.99 -8.85 7.86
N LYS A 4 -20.12 -7.53 8.03
CA LYS A 4 -19.75 -6.53 7.02
C LYS A 4 -18.23 -6.39 6.89
N LEU A 5 -17.50 -6.47 8.02
CA LEU A 5 -16.04 -6.51 8.02
C LEU A 5 -15.49 -7.77 7.33
N TYR A 6 -16.08 -8.94 7.55
CA TYR A 6 -15.62 -10.20 6.93
C TYR A 6 -15.87 -10.24 5.41
N SER A 7 -16.98 -9.66 4.92
CA SER A 7 -17.23 -9.58 3.46
C SER A 7 -16.40 -8.51 2.76
N GLU A 8 -16.07 -7.42 3.44
CA GLU A 8 -15.25 -6.33 2.89
C GLU A 8 -13.75 -6.65 2.93
N TRP A 9 -13.31 -7.51 3.86
CA TRP A 9 -11.89 -7.84 4.05
C TRP A 9 -11.19 -8.41 2.80
N PRO A 10 -11.73 -9.42 2.08
CA PRO A 10 -11.11 -9.91 0.86
C PRO A 10 -11.02 -8.81 -0.22
N GLN A 11 -12.10 -8.04 -0.39
CA GLN A 11 -12.20 -7.00 -1.43
C GLN A 11 -11.10 -5.93 -1.32
N LYS A 12 -10.59 -5.65 -0.12
CA LYS A 12 -9.48 -4.69 0.10
C LYS A 12 -8.15 -5.12 -0.52
N PHE A 13 -7.89 -6.42 -0.65
CA PHE A 13 -6.65 -6.96 -1.24
C PHE A 13 -6.78 -7.26 -2.74
N HIS A 14 -8.01 -7.15 -3.27
CA HIS A 14 -8.30 -7.37 -4.68
C HIS A 14 -8.25 -6.08 -5.51
N HIS A 15 -7.89 -4.96 -4.89
CA HIS A 15 -7.75 -3.68 -5.58
C HIS A 15 -6.48 -3.68 -6.45
N PHE A 16 -6.65 -3.32 -7.71
CA PHE A 16 -5.64 -3.44 -8.76
C PHE A 16 -5.62 -2.17 -9.60
N GLY A 17 -4.43 -1.58 -9.70
CA GLY A 17 -4.15 -0.46 -10.59
C GLY A 17 -3.36 -0.91 -11.80
N ALA A 18 -3.89 -0.67 -13.00
CA ALA A 18 -3.22 -0.91 -14.26
C ALA A 18 -2.74 0.42 -14.86
N TYR A 19 -1.43 0.62 -14.90
CA TYR A 19 -0.82 1.74 -15.63
C TYR A 19 -0.74 1.40 -17.11
N ILE A 20 -1.37 2.21 -17.94
CA ILE A 20 -1.47 1.98 -19.38
C ILE A 20 -0.31 2.68 -20.09
N LYS A 21 0.30 1.98 -21.06
CA LYS A 21 1.37 2.55 -21.89
C LYS A 21 0.87 3.80 -22.64
N PRO A 22 1.70 4.84 -22.84
CA PRO A 22 1.32 6.04 -23.57
C PRO A 22 0.75 5.77 -24.97
N SER A 23 1.25 4.74 -25.66
CA SER A 23 0.78 4.33 -26.99
C SER A 23 -0.62 3.72 -27.01
N ALA A 24 -1.10 3.20 -25.88
CA ALA A 24 -2.40 2.53 -25.75
C ALA A 24 -3.46 3.40 -25.04
N LEU A 25 -3.11 4.62 -24.60
CA LEU A 25 -4.05 5.51 -23.87
C LEU A 25 -5.30 5.84 -24.68
N GLU A 26 -5.18 5.98 -26.01
CA GLU A 26 -6.33 6.28 -26.88
C GLU A 26 -7.33 5.12 -26.94
N LYS A 27 -6.84 3.86 -26.87
CA LYS A 27 -7.68 2.65 -26.87
C LYS A 27 -8.56 2.58 -25.61
N TYR A 28 -8.06 3.06 -24.47
CA TYR A 28 -8.75 3.02 -23.18
C TYR A 28 -9.39 4.36 -22.79
N GLU A 29 -9.54 5.28 -23.74
CA GLU A 29 -10.22 6.57 -23.55
C GLU A 29 -11.65 6.43 -22.96
N PRO A 30 -12.47 5.43 -23.35
CA PRO A 30 -13.80 5.23 -22.77
C PRO A 30 -13.81 4.97 -21.25
N TYR A 31 -12.66 4.58 -20.68
CA TYR A 31 -12.49 4.42 -19.25
C TYR A 31 -11.76 5.61 -18.62
N LEU A 32 -10.75 6.16 -19.32
CA LEU A 32 -9.87 7.20 -18.79
C LEU A 32 -10.47 8.62 -18.83
N GLY A 33 -11.29 8.95 -19.83
CA GLY A 33 -11.88 10.28 -19.94
C GLY A 33 -10.93 11.42 -20.27
N ASN A 34 -9.74 11.11 -20.80
CA ASN A 34 -8.69 12.11 -20.94
C ASN A 34 -9.09 13.29 -21.83
N LYS A 35 -9.98 13.10 -22.81
CA LYS A 35 -10.47 14.20 -23.65
C LYS A 35 -11.28 15.23 -22.84
N HIS A 36 -12.14 14.75 -21.94
CA HIS A 36 -12.93 15.59 -21.04
C HIS A 36 -12.05 16.33 -20.02
N LEU A 37 -11.07 15.64 -19.44
CA LEU A 37 -10.12 16.24 -18.48
C LEU A 37 -9.26 17.32 -19.13
N LEU A 38 -8.72 17.05 -20.33
CA LEU A 38 -7.92 18.02 -21.08
C LEU A 38 -8.75 19.25 -21.47
N ALA A 39 -10.03 19.08 -21.82
CA ALA A 39 -10.93 20.21 -22.10
C ALA A 39 -11.15 21.12 -20.87
N LYS A 40 -11.01 20.58 -19.66
CA LYS A 40 -11.09 21.33 -18.39
C LYS A 40 -9.73 21.83 -17.87
N GLY A 41 -8.63 21.54 -18.57
CA GLY A 41 -7.27 21.87 -18.12
C GLY A 41 -6.80 21.00 -16.95
N LEU A 42 -7.41 19.84 -16.71
CA LEU A 42 -7.01 18.87 -15.69
C LEU A 42 -5.94 17.91 -16.26
N PRO A 43 -5.05 17.37 -15.40
CA PRO A 43 -4.06 16.39 -15.83
C PRO A 43 -4.72 15.10 -16.35
N PRO A 44 -4.18 14.46 -17.41
CA PRO A 44 -4.71 13.21 -17.93
C PRO A 44 -4.46 12.05 -16.95
N ARG A 45 -5.39 11.10 -16.93
CA ARG A 45 -5.26 9.83 -16.20
C ARG A 45 -4.49 8.82 -17.06
N VAL A 46 -3.56 8.12 -16.41
CA VAL A 46 -2.73 7.07 -17.04
C VAL A 46 -2.94 5.71 -16.39
N GLU A 47 -3.75 5.67 -15.33
CA GLU A 47 -4.02 4.49 -14.52
C GLU A 47 -5.52 4.22 -14.51
N ILE A 48 -5.88 2.95 -14.64
CA ILE A 48 -7.24 2.45 -14.42
C ILE A 48 -7.20 1.62 -13.13
N THR A 49 -7.96 2.04 -12.12
CA THR A 49 -8.05 1.35 -10.83
C THR A 49 -9.41 0.70 -10.63
N GLY A 50 -9.42 -0.36 -9.84
CA GLY A 50 -10.63 -1.11 -9.53
C GLY A 50 -10.32 -2.45 -8.86
N HIS A 51 -11.27 -3.38 -8.87
CA HIS A 51 -11.09 -4.73 -8.32
C HIS A 51 -10.80 -5.75 -9.42
N LEU A 52 -9.67 -6.45 -9.33
CA LEU A 52 -9.36 -7.52 -10.28
C LEU A 52 -10.33 -8.68 -10.07
N HIS A 53 -11.14 -9.01 -11.08
CA HIS A 53 -12.00 -10.19 -11.05
C HIS A 53 -11.20 -11.45 -11.39
N ASN A 54 -10.37 -11.36 -12.44
CA ASN A 54 -9.58 -12.47 -12.93
C ASN A 54 -8.20 -12.52 -12.25
N HIS A 55 -8.14 -13.10 -11.05
CA HIS A 55 -6.89 -13.28 -10.30
C HIS A 55 -5.93 -14.27 -10.95
N GLU A 56 -6.47 -15.25 -11.68
CA GLU A 56 -5.68 -16.24 -12.41
C GLU A 56 -4.82 -15.56 -13.49
N ALA A 57 -5.27 -14.42 -14.01
CA ALA A 57 -4.48 -13.59 -14.90
C ALA A 57 -3.15 -13.13 -14.29
N LEU A 58 -2.96 -13.11 -12.97
CA LEU A 58 -1.65 -12.75 -12.39
C LEU A 58 -0.61 -13.86 -12.50
N HIS A 59 -1.06 -15.12 -12.52
CA HIS A 59 -0.18 -16.29 -12.44
C HIS A 59 -0.16 -17.10 -13.74
N ASP A 60 -1.25 -17.09 -14.51
CA ASP A 60 -1.33 -17.78 -15.79
C ASP A 60 -0.96 -16.86 -16.96
N SER A 61 0.09 -17.28 -17.67
CA SER A 61 0.55 -16.68 -18.93
C SER A 61 -0.42 -16.83 -20.10
N LYS A 62 -1.38 -17.78 -20.03
CA LYS A 62 -2.37 -18.03 -21.09
C LYS A 62 -3.44 -16.95 -21.15
N ILE A 63 -3.80 -16.37 -20.00
CA ILE A 63 -4.78 -15.29 -19.92
C ILE A 63 -4.08 -14.01 -20.38
N LYS A 64 -4.60 -13.34 -21.41
CA LYS A 64 -3.97 -12.15 -22.02
C LYS A 64 -4.57 -10.84 -21.56
N GLU A 65 -5.63 -10.89 -20.77
CA GLU A 65 -6.43 -9.74 -20.36
C GLU A 65 -6.57 -9.68 -18.84
N TYR A 66 -6.64 -8.47 -18.30
CA TYR A 66 -7.05 -8.17 -16.95
C TYR A 66 -8.51 -7.70 -16.98
N GLU A 67 -9.35 -8.38 -16.20
CA GLU A 67 -10.73 -7.98 -15.96
C GLU A 67 -10.80 -7.20 -14.65
N ILE A 68 -10.98 -5.90 -14.75
CA ILE A 68 -10.98 -4.99 -13.60
C ILE A 68 -12.38 -4.41 -13.43
N GLY A 69 -13.04 -4.70 -12.31
CA GLY A 69 -14.25 -4.02 -11.88
C GLY A 69 -13.91 -2.57 -11.55
N LEU A 70 -14.34 -1.64 -12.40
CA LEU A 70 -13.94 -0.24 -12.39
C LEU A 70 -14.36 0.48 -11.10
N ASP A 71 -13.47 1.31 -10.59
CA ASP A 71 -13.88 2.30 -9.59
C ASP A 71 -14.92 3.27 -10.18
N PRO A 72 -15.79 3.86 -9.36
CA PRO A 72 -16.86 4.75 -9.81
C PRO A 72 -16.37 5.90 -10.70
N ILE A 73 -15.11 6.31 -10.51
CA ILE A 73 -14.47 7.41 -11.24
C ILE A 73 -14.18 7.09 -12.72
N PHE A 74 -14.11 5.80 -13.08
CA PHE A 74 -13.90 5.30 -14.45
C PHE A 74 -15.17 4.73 -15.07
N THR A 75 -16.21 4.50 -14.27
CA THR A 75 -17.53 4.04 -14.74
C THR A 75 -18.19 5.07 -15.66
N ASP A 76 -18.10 6.35 -15.30
CA ASP A 76 -18.52 7.48 -16.11
C ASP A 76 -17.43 8.56 -16.06
N PRO A 77 -16.45 8.48 -16.97
CA PRO A 77 -15.33 9.39 -16.97
C PRO A 77 -15.70 10.83 -17.39
N THR A 78 -16.91 11.05 -17.89
CA THR A 78 -17.41 12.38 -18.27
C THR A 78 -18.18 13.07 -17.15
N ASN A 79 -18.47 12.35 -16.06
CA ASN A 79 -19.20 12.90 -14.93
C ASN A 79 -18.35 13.96 -14.20
N PRO A 80 -18.78 15.25 -14.19
CA PRO A 80 -18.04 16.32 -13.52
C PRO A 80 -17.92 16.14 -12.01
N GLU A 81 -18.80 15.37 -11.36
CA GLU A 81 -18.68 15.08 -9.93
C GLU A 81 -17.44 14.26 -9.63
N MET A 82 -17.01 13.40 -10.55
CA MET A 82 -15.89 12.47 -10.42
C MET A 82 -14.53 13.10 -10.73
N ASP A 83 -14.49 14.38 -11.13
CA ASP A 83 -13.25 15.11 -11.41
C ASP A 83 -12.55 15.63 -10.14
N ARG A 84 -13.27 15.66 -9.01
CA ARG A 84 -12.75 16.14 -7.72
C ARG A 84 -12.37 14.98 -6.79
N PRO A 85 -11.43 15.20 -5.85
CA PRO A 85 -11.15 14.24 -4.79
C PRO A 85 -12.39 13.99 -3.93
N HIS A 86 -12.73 12.72 -3.71
CA HIS A 86 -13.82 12.32 -2.83
C HIS A 86 -13.27 11.96 -1.46
N PHE A 87 -13.70 12.68 -0.43
CA PHE A 87 -13.38 12.34 0.96
C PHE A 87 -14.29 11.23 1.50
N LEU A 88 -15.54 11.21 1.05
CA LEU A 88 -16.53 10.22 1.46
C LEU A 88 -16.53 9.03 0.51
N TYR A 89 -16.86 7.87 1.05
CA TYR A 89 -16.96 6.62 0.30
C TYR A 89 -17.98 6.73 -0.83
N VAL A 90 -17.56 6.35 -2.05
CA VAL A 90 -18.42 6.22 -3.22
C VAL A 90 -18.67 4.73 -3.45
N PRO A 91 -19.93 4.28 -3.61
CA PRO A 91 -20.23 2.86 -3.76
C PRO A 91 -19.61 2.29 -5.06
N PRO A 92 -19.03 1.08 -5.01
CA PRO A 92 -18.47 0.39 -6.18
C PRO A 92 -19.51 0.21 -7.29
N THR A 93 -19.04 0.16 -8.53
CA THR A 93 -19.90 -0.12 -9.68
C THR A 93 -19.61 -1.50 -10.27
N ASP A 94 -20.62 -2.15 -10.83
CA ASP A 94 -20.50 -3.48 -11.46
C ASP A 94 -19.93 -3.45 -12.90
N LYS A 95 -19.39 -2.31 -13.36
CA LYS A 95 -18.80 -2.22 -14.70
C LYS A 95 -17.41 -2.84 -14.72
N ILE A 96 -17.18 -3.77 -15.64
CA ILE A 96 -15.89 -4.46 -15.81
C ILE A 96 -15.18 -3.88 -17.04
N ALA A 97 -13.92 -3.49 -16.86
CA ALA A 97 -13.02 -3.14 -17.95
C ALA A 97 -12.13 -4.33 -18.32
N HIS A 98 -12.00 -4.56 -19.62
CA HIS A 98 -11.10 -5.57 -20.18
C HIS A 98 -9.85 -4.86 -20.69
N ILE A 99 -8.70 -5.14 -20.08
CA ILE A 99 -7.41 -4.49 -20.40
C ILE A 99 -6.41 -5.54 -20.84
N ASP A 100 -5.79 -5.37 -22.00
CA ASP A 100 -4.77 -6.29 -22.49
C ASP A 100 -3.49 -6.16 -21.65
N LYS A 101 -2.93 -7.28 -21.21
CA LYS A 101 -1.66 -7.31 -20.48
C LYS A 101 -0.51 -6.66 -21.25
N ALA A 102 -0.57 -6.71 -22.58
CA ALA A 102 0.44 -6.10 -23.45
C ALA A 102 0.41 -4.57 -23.41
N ASP A 103 -0.74 -3.98 -23.09
CA ASP A 103 -0.96 -2.53 -23.04
C ASP A 103 -0.69 -1.96 -21.64
N VAL A 104 -0.53 -2.83 -20.64
CA VAL A 104 -0.14 -2.46 -19.28
C VAL A 104 1.38 -2.28 -19.19
N GLU A 105 1.82 -1.12 -18.75
CA GLU A 105 3.22 -0.82 -18.44
C GLU A 105 3.60 -1.37 -17.07
N ARG A 106 2.74 -1.16 -16.07
CA ARG A 106 2.94 -1.63 -14.71
C ARG A 106 1.60 -1.94 -14.04
N ALA A 107 1.55 -3.07 -13.35
CA ALA A 107 0.43 -3.43 -12.49
C ALA A 107 0.84 -3.21 -11.03
N THR A 108 0.00 -2.54 -10.25
CA THR A 108 0.23 -2.29 -8.83
C THR A 108 -0.95 -2.78 -8.01
N MET A 109 -0.68 -3.66 -7.05
CA MET A 109 -1.70 -4.27 -6.19
C MET A 109 -1.50 -3.94 -4.70
N PHE A 110 -0.28 -3.53 -4.30
CA PHE A 110 0.11 -3.33 -2.90
C PHE A 110 0.94 -2.06 -2.69
N VAL A 111 0.44 -0.90 -3.13
CA VAL A 111 1.12 0.39 -2.93
C VAL A 111 0.36 1.22 -1.89
N PRO A 112 1.05 1.97 -1.00
CA PRO A 112 0.40 2.82 0.00
C PRO A 112 -0.62 3.81 -0.58
N SER A 113 -0.46 4.21 -1.85
CA SER A 113 -1.35 5.16 -2.53
C SER A 113 -2.74 4.61 -2.84
N HIS A 114 -2.90 3.29 -2.93
CA HIS A 114 -4.14 2.68 -3.44
C HIS A 114 -5.22 2.55 -2.37
N ASN A 115 -4.87 2.51 -1.08
CA ASN A 115 -5.84 2.40 -0.01
C ASN A 115 -5.33 3.02 1.29
N THR A 116 -6.21 3.73 2.01
CA THR A 116 -5.92 4.26 3.35
C THR A 116 -5.50 3.17 4.34
N TYR A 117 -5.99 1.94 4.15
CA TYR A 117 -5.56 0.76 4.90
C TYR A 117 -4.07 0.45 4.68
N PHE A 118 -3.63 0.29 3.42
CA PHE A 118 -2.23 0.02 3.11
C PHE A 118 -1.33 1.19 3.52
N ALA A 119 -1.77 2.43 3.31
CA ALA A 119 -1.06 3.60 3.80
C ALA A 119 -0.79 3.52 5.31
N THR A 120 -1.81 3.20 6.11
CA THR A 120 -1.70 3.10 7.57
C THR A 120 -0.84 1.90 7.96
N TYR A 121 -1.03 0.75 7.32
CA TYR A 121 -0.26 -0.47 7.55
C TYR A 121 1.24 -0.25 7.31
N PHE A 122 1.62 0.30 6.15
CA PHE A 122 3.02 0.58 5.82
C PHE A 122 3.61 1.67 6.71
N THR A 123 2.83 2.69 7.10
CA THR A 123 3.30 3.75 8.00
C THR A 123 3.60 3.20 9.39
N ILE A 124 2.67 2.47 9.99
CA ILE A 124 2.83 1.94 11.36
C ILE A 124 3.91 0.86 11.39
N THR A 125 3.84 -0.11 10.48
CA THR A 125 4.80 -1.22 10.41
C THR A 125 6.19 -0.72 10.01
N GLY A 126 6.28 0.22 9.07
CA GLY A 126 7.55 0.82 8.65
C GLY A 126 8.19 1.66 9.76
N LEU A 127 7.41 2.48 10.48
CA LEU A 127 7.89 3.22 11.64
C LEU A 127 8.39 2.27 12.73
N HIS A 128 7.64 1.20 13.02
CA HIS A 128 8.05 0.19 13.99
C HIS A 128 9.36 -0.51 13.56
N GLY A 129 9.46 -0.94 12.30
CA GLY A 129 10.68 -1.54 11.75
C GLY A 129 11.91 -0.61 11.86
N LEU A 130 11.72 0.70 11.69
CA LEU A 130 12.78 1.70 11.90
C LEU A 130 13.23 1.74 13.37
N HIS A 131 12.32 1.63 14.34
CA HIS A 131 12.68 1.56 15.76
C HIS A 131 13.44 0.28 16.10
N VAL A 132 13.01 -0.87 15.57
CA VAL A 132 13.72 -2.15 15.72
C VAL A 132 15.13 -2.03 15.15
N LEU A 133 15.28 -1.49 13.94
CA LEU A 133 16.59 -1.27 13.32
C LEU A 133 17.47 -0.35 14.19
N GLY A 134 16.91 0.73 14.74
CA GLY A 134 17.61 1.61 15.68
C GLY A 134 18.09 0.86 16.92
N GLY A 135 17.26 0.01 17.51
CA GLY A 135 17.62 -0.84 18.65
C GLY A 135 18.73 -1.83 18.33
N VAL A 136 18.65 -2.50 17.17
CA VAL A 136 19.67 -3.42 16.69
C VAL A 136 21.02 -2.71 16.49
N LEU A 137 21.02 -1.51 15.91
CA LEU A 137 22.24 -0.72 15.75
C LEU A 137 22.87 -0.33 17.09
N VAL A 138 22.06 0.00 18.10
CA VAL A 138 22.55 0.26 19.47
C VAL A 138 23.16 -0.99 20.10
N PHE A 139 22.54 -2.16 19.92
CA PHE A 139 23.13 -3.42 20.41
C PHE A 139 24.43 -3.80 19.69
N ILE A 140 24.48 -3.61 18.36
CA ILE A 140 25.72 -3.79 17.59
C ILE A 140 26.81 -2.83 18.08
N TYR A 141 26.46 -1.57 18.37
CA TYR A 141 27.41 -0.59 18.92
C TYR A 141 28.01 -1.06 20.26
N PHE A 142 27.22 -1.67 21.14
CA PHE A 142 27.73 -2.25 22.39
C PHE A 142 28.58 -3.52 22.17
N TRP A 143 28.29 -4.30 21.12
CA TRP A 143 29.04 -5.51 20.78
C TRP A 143 30.42 -5.22 20.16
N LEU A 144 30.56 -4.08 19.49
CA LEU A 144 31.82 -3.64 18.87
C LEU A 144 32.93 -3.34 19.93
N PRO A 145 34.22 -3.34 19.53
CA PRO A 145 35.34 -3.07 20.44
C PRO A 145 35.27 -1.72 21.17
N ILE A 146 34.44 -0.79 20.68
CA ILE A 146 34.11 0.48 21.33
C ILE A 146 33.37 0.23 22.66
N GLY A 147 32.39 -0.69 22.68
CA GLY A 147 31.70 -1.10 23.89
C GLY A 147 32.64 -1.77 24.89
N SER A 148 33.55 -2.63 24.41
CA SER A 148 34.57 -3.28 25.25
C SER A 148 35.55 -2.27 25.87
N LYS A 149 35.91 -1.21 25.15
CA LYS A 149 36.75 -0.12 25.65
C LYS A 149 36.01 0.71 26.70
N LEU A 150 34.72 1.00 26.48
CA LEU A 150 33.87 1.72 27.42
C LEU A 150 33.68 0.93 28.72
N TYR A 151 33.51 -0.39 28.64
CA TYR A 151 33.43 -1.28 29.80
C TYR A 151 34.69 -1.22 30.66
N ARG A 152 35.87 -1.24 30.03
CA ARG A 152 37.16 -1.16 30.73
C ARG A 152 37.42 0.21 31.37
N GLN A 153 36.86 1.28 30.79
CA GLN A 153 37.02 2.64 31.31
C GLN A 153 36.03 2.96 32.43
N ASN A 154 34.75 2.64 32.24
CA ASN A 154 33.68 2.93 33.20
C ASN A 154 32.58 1.85 33.09
N PRO A 155 32.67 0.75 33.86
CA PRO A 155 31.72 -0.37 33.76
C PRO A 155 30.30 0.01 34.18
N GLU A 156 30.14 0.87 35.19
CA GLU A 156 28.84 1.37 35.65
C GLU A 156 28.13 2.19 34.57
N HIS A 157 28.88 3.00 33.82
CA HIS A 157 28.33 3.80 32.72
C HIS A 157 27.78 2.92 31.60
N LEU A 158 28.48 1.83 31.27
CA LEU A 158 27.99 0.88 30.27
C LEU A 158 26.75 0.12 30.78
N ALA A 159 26.74 -0.31 32.05
CA ALA A 159 25.60 -0.99 32.65
C ALA A 159 24.32 -0.16 32.56
N ASN A 160 24.38 1.12 32.93
CA ASN A 160 23.23 2.04 32.80
C ASN A 160 22.76 2.20 31.34
N ARG A 161 23.68 2.33 30.38
CA ARG A 161 23.31 2.41 28.95
C ARG A 161 22.66 1.14 28.42
N VAL A 162 23.12 -0.03 28.87
CA VAL A 162 22.54 -1.32 28.49
C VAL A 162 21.16 -1.50 29.10
N GLU A 163 20.96 -1.08 30.36
CA GLU A 163 19.65 -1.10 31.01
C GLU A 163 18.63 -0.23 30.26
N VAL A 164 19.02 0.99 29.89
CA VAL A 164 18.18 1.88 29.07
C VAL A 164 17.89 1.29 27.68
N ALA A 165 18.88 0.66 27.04
CA ALA A 165 18.67 0.00 25.75
C ALA A 165 17.76 -1.24 25.86
N GLY A 166 17.86 -1.99 26.95
CA GLY A 166 16.95 -3.10 27.26
C GLY A 166 15.52 -2.62 27.47
N LEU A 167 15.33 -1.53 28.23
CA LEU A 167 14.02 -0.88 28.40
C LEU A 167 13.44 -0.40 27.07
N PHE A 168 14.26 0.21 26.21
CA PHE A 168 13.85 0.59 24.86
C PHE A 168 13.41 -0.63 24.03
N TRP A 169 14.17 -1.72 24.08
CA TRP A 169 13.84 -2.94 23.34
C TRP A 169 12.52 -3.56 23.81
N HIS A 170 12.30 -3.63 25.13
CA HIS A 170 11.04 -4.09 25.70
C HIS A 170 9.86 -3.20 25.32
N PHE A 171 10.04 -1.87 25.28
CA PHE A 171 9.00 -0.96 24.81
C PHE A 171 8.62 -1.23 23.34
N VAL A 172 9.62 -1.43 22.47
CA VAL A 172 9.39 -1.75 21.06
C VAL A 172 8.63 -3.08 20.93
N ASP A 173 9.05 -4.12 21.65
CA ASP A 173 8.39 -5.43 21.66
C ASP A 173 6.93 -5.35 22.15
N LEU A 174 6.66 -4.59 23.23
CA LEU A 174 5.30 -4.36 23.72
C LEU A 174 4.41 -3.72 22.65
N VAL A 175 4.89 -2.70 21.93
CA VAL A 175 4.12 -2.09 20.83
C VAL A 175 3.83 -3.13 19.75
N TRP A 176 4.78 -4.00 19.41
CA TRP A 176 4.59 -5.04 18.40
C TRP A 176 3.52 -6.07 18.80
N ILE A 177 3.47 -6.46 20.07
CA ILE A 177 2.46 -7.38 20.60
C ILE A 177 1.03 -6.84 20.41
N PHE A 178 0.83 -5.52 20.37
CA PHE A 178 -0.48 -4.92 20.07
C PHE A 178 -0.71 -4.70 18.57
N VAL A 179 0.31 -4.29 17.83
CA VAL A 179 0.23 -4.03 16.38
C VAL A 179 0.02 -5.31 15.58
N PHE A 180 0.65 -6.42 16.00
CA PHE A 180 0.56 -7.70 15.28
C PHE A 180 -0.87 -8.26 15.24
N PRO A 181 -1.61 -8.44 16.36
CA PRO A 181 -3.01 -8.86 16.32
C PRO A 181 -3.91 -7.89 15.54
N LEU A 182 -3.66 -6.59 15.65
CA LEU A 182 -4.51 -5.58 15.02
C LEU A 182 -4.52 -5.69 13.48
N PHE A 183 -3.39 -6.04 12.87
CA PHE A 183 -3.27 -6.15 11.41
C PHE A 183 -3.34 -7.58 10.88
N TYR A 184 -2.92 -8.58 11.67
CA TYR A 184 -2.82 -9.97 11.22
C TYR A 184 -3.94 -10.88 11.73
N LEU A 185 -4.66 -10.52 12.81
CA LEU A 185 -5.74 -11.34 13.38
C LEU A 185 -7.15 -10.75 13.22
N LEU A 186 -7.28 -9.45 12.91
CA LEU A 186 -8.54 -8.72 12.79
C LEU A 186 -8.76 -8.20 11.35
#